data_AF-A0A0L0NE44-F1
#
_entry.id   AF-A0A0L0NE44-F1
#
_cell.length_a   1.000
_cell.length_b   1.000
_cell.length_c   1.000
_cell.angle_alpha   90.00
_cell.angle_beta   90.00
_cell.angle_gamma   90.00
#
_symmetry.space_group_name_H-M   'P 1'
#
loop_
_entity.id
_entity.type
_entity.pdbx_description
1 polymer ?
#
loop_
_entity_poly.entity_id
_entity_poly.type
_entity_poly.pdbx_seq_one_letter_code
_entity_poly.pdbx_strand_id
1 'polypeptide(L)'
;MDDYRPNRTSTTFRRNPPDTALHPLSRTVGPDRVVDEFIFTCTHTLPIPWLLPGIPASRRKLQIPMVAVVNVRGDRLYHEHIWWDQATALRQAGVLPTHVASPEGGMVKLPVAGAECAQLLVDKRPEGSNAMLDPGWADR
;
A
#
# COMPACT_ATOMS: atom_id res chain seq x y z
N MET A 1 -48.44 -7.01 -12.64
CA MET A 1 -49.02 -7.26 -11.31
C MET A 1 -48.01 -8.09 -10.52
N ASP A 2 -46.76 -7.65 -10.43
CA ASP A 2 -46.23 -6.53 -9.63
C ASP A 2 -45.88 -6.99 -8.22
N ASP A 3 -44.59 -7.24 -8.00
CA ASP A 3 -43.85 -6.50 -6.96
C ASP A 3 -42.34 -6.52 -7.29
N TYR A 4 -41.94 -5.73 -8.30
CA TYR A 4 -40.53 -5.39 -8.52
C TYR A 4 -40.13 -4.35 -7.47
N ARG A 5 -39.37 -4.78 -6.45
CA ARG A 5 -38.70 -3.87 -5.52
C ARG A 5 -37.27 -3.61 -6.02
N PRO A 6 -36.94 -2.42 -6.53
CA PRO A 6 -35.57 -2.11 -6.91
C PRO A 6 -34.74 -1.98 -5.63
N ASN A 7 -33.88 -2.96 -5.37
CA ASN A 7 -32.91 -2.84 -4.29
C ASN A 7 -31.88 -1.79 -4.69
N ARG A 8 -32.02 -0.62 -4.06
CA ARG A 8 -31.04 0.46 -3.84
C ARG A 8 -29.81 0.41 -4.75
N THR A 9 -29.73 1.39 -5.64
CA THR A 9 -28.51 1.88 -6.26
C THR A 9 -27.40 2.00 -5.20
N SER A 10 -26.51 1.00 -5.12
CA SER A 10 -25.34 1.07 -4.25
C SER A 10 -24.32 1.98 -4.91
N THR A 11 -24.33 3.26 -4.53
CA THR A 11 -23.43 4.31 -5.03
C THR A 11 -21.96 4.12 -4.58
N THR A 12 -21.52 2.93 -4.19
CA THR A 12 -20.19 2.70 -3.58
C THR A 12 -19.09 2.32 -4.57
N PHE A 13 -19.21 2.68 -5.85
CA PHE A 13 -18.16 2.44 -6.85
C PHE A 13 -16.97 3.43 -6.81
N ARG A 14 -16.86 4.27 -5.77
CA ARG A 14 -15.64 5.04 -5.46
C ARG A 14 -15.44 5.12 -3.93
N ARG A 15 -14.66 4.22 -3.34
CA ARG A 15 -14.30 4.26 -1.91
C ARG A 15 -12.81 4.52 -1.68
N ASN A 16 -12.29 5.50 -2.39
CA ASN A 16 -10.99 6.09 -2.10
C ASN A 16 -11.19 7.52 -1.60
N PRO A 17 -10.39 8.00 -0.64
CA PRO A 17 -10.38 9.41 -0.26
C PRO A 17 -10.27 10.36 -1.46
N PRO A 18 -10.83 11.57 -1.38
CA PRO A 18 -10.84 12.51 -2.51
C PRO A 18 -9.44 12.97 -2.93
N ASP A 19 -8.46 12.93 -2.03
CA ASP A 19 -7.06 13.29 -2.29
C ASP A 19 -6.18 12.08 -2.64
N THR A 20 -6.79 10.99 -3.10
CA THR A 20 -6.05 9.80 -3.51
C THR A 20 -5.24 10.08 -4.77
N ALA A 21 -3.94 9.78 -4.72
CA ALA A 21 -3.04 9.89 -5.87
C ALA A 21 -2.13 8.66 -5.98
N LEU A 22 -1.72 8.34 -7.20
CA LEU A 22 -0.72 7.32 -7.52
C LEU A 22 0.49 8.04 -8.10
N HIS A 23 1.66 7.82 -7.52
CA HIS A 23 2.92 8.39 -7.99
C HIS A 23 3.77 7.27 -8.61
N PRO A 24 3.83 7.16 -9.95
CA PRO A 24 4.64 6.15 -10.61
C PRO A 24 6.13 6.33 -10.30
N LEU A 25 6.81 5.22 -10.05
CA LEU A 25 8.25 5.18 -9.77
C LEU A 25 9.03 4.51 -10.91
N SER A 26 8.51 3.37 -11.37
CA SER A 26 9.12 2.56 -12.41
C SER A 26 8.04 1.79 -13.17
N ARG A 27 8.37 1.44 -14.41
CA ARG A 27 7.56 0.57 -15.27
C ARG A 27 8.47 -0.36 -16.04
N THR A 28 8.22 -1.66 -15.93
CA THR A 28 8.86 -2.68 -16.76
C THR A 28 7.83 -3.28 -17.71
N VAL A 29 8.10 -3.24 -19.01
CA VAL A 29 7.21 -3.78 -20.05
C VAL A 29 7.81 -5.06 -20.60
N GLY A 30 7.08 -6.16 -20.43
CA GLY A 30 7.35 -7.45 -21.04
C GLY A 30 6.41 -7.73 -22.22
N PRO A 31 6.57 -8.89 -22.89
CA PRO A 31 5.76 -9.26 -24.05
C PRO A 31 4.28 -9.48 -23.73
N ASP A 32 3.96 -9.87 -22.49
CA ASP A 32 2.62 -10.26 -22.02
C ASP A 32 2.23 -9.60 -20.70
N ARG A 33 3.05 -8.67 -20.19
CA ARG A 33 2.86 -8.06 -18.87
C ARG A 33 3.49 -6.69 -18.73
N VAL A 34 2.91 -5.88 -17.85
CA VAL A 34 3.48 -4.63 -17.37
C VAL A 34 3.62 -4.73 -15.85
N VAL A 35 4.81 -4.42 -15.33
CA VAL A 35 5.07 -4.31 -13.90
C VAL A 35 5.24 -2.84 -13.57
N ASP A 36 4.32 -2.29 -12.77
CA ASP A 36 4.35 -0.91 -12.30
C ASP A 36 4.68 -0.87 -10.81
N GLU A 37 5.66 -0.05 -10.47
CA GLU A 37 5.96 0.34 -9.09
C GLU A 37 5.46 1.76 -8.88
N PHE A 38 4.69 2.00 -7.82
CA PHE A 38 4.14 3.32 -7.51
C PHE A 38 3.88 3.51 -6.03
N ILE A 39 3.79 4.77 -5.61
CA ILE A 39 3.37 5.13 -4.25
C ILE A 39 1.91 5.56 -4.30
N PHE A 40 1.06 4.85 -3.57
CA PHE A 40 -0.30 5.27 -3.28
C PHE A 40 -0.30 6.28 -2.14
N THR A 41 -0.90 7.44 -2.34
CA THR A 41 -1.05 8.46 -1.30
C THR A 41 -2.50 8.84 -1.11
N CYS A 42 -2.90 9.11 0.14
CA CYS A 42 -4.21 9.66 0.47
C CYS A 42 -4.23 10.20 1.90
N THR A 43 -5.26 10.96 2.26
CA THR A 43 -5.66 11.13 3.66
C THR A 43 -6.78 10.15 3.97
N HIS A 44 -6.63 9.29 4.98
CA HIS A 44 -7.61 8.27 5.35
C HIS A 44 -8.89 8.88 5.98
N THR A 45 -9.67 9.58 5.16
CA THR A 45 -10.87 10.36 5.52
C THR A 45 -12.15 9.53 5.49
N LEU A 46 -12.12 8.37 4.83
CA LEU A 46 -13.21 7.40 4.72
C LEU A 46 -12.63 5.98 4.72
N PRO A 47 -13.38 4.95 5.19
CA PRO A 47 -12.89 3.57 5.20
C PRO A 47 -12.50 3.07 3.81
N ILE A 48 -11.35 2.40 3.71
CA ILE A 48 -10.78 1.86 2.47
C ILE A 48 -10.76 0.33 2.55
N PRO A 49 -11.84 -0.38 2.19
CA PRO A 49 -11.97 -1.82 2.51
C PRO A 49 -10.93 -2.72 1.84
N TRP A 50 -10.41 -2.31 0.69
CA TRP A 50 -9.40 -3.08 -0.06
C TRP A 50 -7.98 -2.91 0.52
N LEU A 51 -7.69 -1.80 1.22
CA LEU A 51 -6.36 -1.50 1.80
C LEU A 51 -6.32 -1.78 3.31
N LEU A 52 -7.35 -1.33 4.03
CA LEU A 52 -7.47 -1.39 5.48
C LEU A 52 -8.85 -1.96 5.87
N PRO A 53 -9.12 -3.25 5.58
CA PRO A 53 -10.40 -3.88 5.87
C PRO A 53 -10.73 -3.78 7.37
N GLY A 54 -11.94 -3.29 7.68
CA GLY A 54 -12.41 -3.14 9.05
C GLY A 54 -11.84 -1.94 9.83
N ILE A 55 -10.89 -1.19 9.26
CA ILE A 55 -10.32 -0.02 9.94
C ILE A 55 -11.13 1.25 9.60
N PRO A 56 -11.66 1.98 10.60
CA PRO A 56 -12.36 3.22 10.35
C PRO A 56 -11.39 4.33 9.90
N ALA A 57 -11.94 5.41 9.33
CA ALA A 57 -11.17 6.56 8.88
C ALA A 57 -10.26 7.12 10.00
N SER A 58 -8.95 6.93 9.85
CA SER A 58 -7.96 7.35 10.86
C SER A 58 -7.56 8.82 10.76
N ARG A 59 -7.99 9.52 9.70
CA ARG A 59 -7.64 10.92 9.37
C ARG A 59 -6.14 11.19 9.19
N ARG A 60 -5.34 10.13 9.07
CA ARG A 60 -3.89 10.20 8.86
C ARG A 60 -3.56 10.18 7.37
N LYS A 61 -2.43 10.80 7.01
CA LYS A 61 -1.83 10.66 5.69
C LYS A 61 -1.23 9.26 5.55
N LEU A 62 -1.51 8.62 4.43
CA LEU A 62 -0.95 7.33 4.04
C LEU A 62 -0.09 7.54 2.80
N GLN A 63 1.08 6.89 2.78
CA GLN A 63 2.02 6.80 1.68
C GLN A 63 2.50 5.36 1.60
N ILE A 64 1.89 4.57 0.72
CA ILE A 64 2.04 3.12 0.69
C ILE A 64 2.70 2.71 -0.63
N PRO A 65 3.89 2.08 -0.58
CA PRO A 65 4.47 1.43 -1.74
C PRO A 65 3.59 0.32 -2.29
N MET A 66 3.45 0.27 -3.61
CA MET A 66 2.68 -0.75 -4.31
C MET A 66 3.39 -1.25 -5.56
N VAL A 67 3.14 -2.52 -5.88
CA VAL A 67 3.55 -3.16 -7.13
C VAL A 67 2.31 -3.73 -7.80
N ALA A 68 2.06 -3.36 -9.05
CA ALA A 68 1.04 -3.97 -9.88
C ALA A 68 1.70 -4.74 -11.02
N VAL A 69 1.42 -6.04 -11.11
CA VAL A 69 1.75 -6.87 -12.27
C VAL A 69 0.47 -7.08 -13.06
N VAL A 70 0.39 -6.45 -14.22
CA VAL A 70 -0.77 -6.49 -15.11
C VAL A 70 -0.44 -7.37 -16.30
N ASN A 71 -1.17 -8.47 -16.47
CA ASN A 71 -1.04 -9.36 -17.61
C ASN A 71 -1.98 -8.96 -18.75
N VAL A 72 -1.43 -8.85 -19.96
CA VAL A 72 -2.14 -8.48 -21.17
C VAL A 72 -2.05 -9.64 -22.17
N ARG A 73 -3.19 -10.05 -22.75
CA ARG A 73 -3.27 -11.07 -23.79
C ARG A 73 -3.98 -10.49 -25.00
N GLY A 74 -3.24 -10.33 -26.11
CA GLY A 74 -3.75 -9.62 -27.29
C GLY A 74 -4.00 -8.15 -26.96
N ASP A 75 -5.25 -7.71 -27.11
CA ASP A 75 -5.72 -6.35 -26.83
C ASP A 75 -6.41 -6.19 -25.47
N ARG A 76 -6.43 -7.25 -24.63
CA ARG A 76 -7.20 -7.26 -23.37
C ARG A 76 -6.34 -7.48 -22.14
N LEU A 77 -6.70 -6.79 -21.06
CA LEU A 77 -6.28 -7.12 -19.71
C LEU A 77 -6.84 -8.50 -19.33
N TYR A 78 -5.96 -9.40 -18.86
CA TYR A 78 -6.34 -10.76 -18.51
C TYR A 78 -6.48 -10.94 -17.00
N HIS A 79 -5.45 -10.59 -16.23
CA HIS A 79 -5.52 -10.48 -14.78
C HIS A 79 -4.48 -9.48 -14.28
N GLU A 80 -4.70 -9.00 -13.06
CA GLU A 80 -3.76 -8.16 -12.34
C GLU A 80 -3.46 -8.79 -10.97
N HIS A 81 -2.21 -8.64 -10.53
CA HIS A 81 -1.79 -8.91 -9.18
C HIS A 81 -1.24 -7.62 -8.59
N ILE A 82 -1.80 -7.20 -7.44
CA ILE A 82 -1.41 -5.97 -6.77
C ILE A 82 -0.92 -6.35 -5.37
N TRP A 83 0.31 -5.95 -5.05
CA TRP A 83 0.92 -6.12 -3.74
C TRP A 83 1.25 -4.76 -3.14
N TRP A 84 1.25 -4.71 -1.81
CA TRP A 84 1.62 -3.54 -1.04
C TRP A 84 2.15 -3.96 0.33
N ASP A 85 2.83 -3.03 1.01
CA ASP A 85 3.28 -3.23 2.38
C ASP A 85 2.14 -2.96 3.38
N GLN A 86 1.52 -4.05 3.85
CA GLN A 86 0.42 -3.98 4.82
C GLN A 86 0.89 -3.47 6.20
N ALA A 87 2.11 -3.77 6.61
CA ALA A 87 2.62 -3.35 7.92
C ALA A 87 2.81 -1.83 7.94
N THR A 88 3.38 -1.27 6.88
CA THR A 88 3.47 0.18 6.66
C THR A 88 2.08 0.82 6.64
N ALA A 89 1.11 0.23 5.96
CA ALA A 89 -0.27 0.74 5.93
C ALA A 89 -0.92 0.79 7.32
N LEU A 90 -0.84 -0.31 8.08
CA LEU A 90 -1.37 -0.37 9.45
C LEU A 90 -0.62 0.56 10.41
N ARG A 91 0.69 0.72 10.24
CA ARG A 91 1.52 1.63 11.04
C ARG A 91 1.14 3.08 10.80
N GLN A 92 1.06 3.51 9.54
CA GLN A 92 0.67 4.88 9.20
C GLN A 92 -0.80 5.16 9.52
N ALA A 93 -1.67 4.14 9.47
CA ALA A 93 -3.05 4.23 9.95
C ALA A 93 -3.16 4.35 11.48
N GLY A 94 -2.09 4.08 12.22
CA GLY A 94 -2.06 4.14 13.69
C GLY A 94 -2.60 2.89 14.39
N VAL A 95 -2.71 1.77 13.67
CA VAL A 95 -3.22 0.48 14.18
C VAL A 95 -2.08 -0.40 14.68
N LEU A 96 -0.94 -0.42 13.97
CA LEU A 96 0.19 -1.29 14.33
C LEU A 96 1.09 -0.62 15.40
N PRO A 97 1.20 -1.19 16.62
CA PRO A 97 2.06 -0.65 17.66
C PRO A 97 3.55 -0.74 17.32
N THR A 98 4.37 0.10 17.95
CA THR A 98 5.84 0.14 17.75
C THR A 98 6.53 -1.08 18.33
N HIS A 99 5.97 -1.63 19.40
CA HIS A 99 6.50 -2.77 20.11
C HIS A 99 5.40 -3.79 20.38
N VAL A 100 5.77 -5.06 20.36
CA VAL A 100 4.90 -6.18 20.72
C VAL A 100 5.58 -7.01 21.79
N ALA A 101 4.81 -7.82 22.53
CA ALA A 101 5.39 -8.72 23.53
C ALA A 101 6.28 -9.76 22.83
N SER A 102 7.48 -9.98 23.39
CA SER A 102 8.37 -11.05 22.95
C SER A 102 7.96 -12.39 23.58
N PRO A 103 8.07 -13.52 22.86
CA PRO A 103 7.91 -14.86 23.46
C PRO A 103 8.85 -15.11 24.64
N GLU A 104 10.04 -14.49 24.64
CA GLU A 104 11.05 -14.64 25.70
C GLU A 104 10.86 -13.67 26.88
N GLY A 105 9.79 -12.88 26.86
CA GLY A 105 9.52 -11.82 27.83
C GLY A 105 10.03 -10.45 27.38
N GLY A 106 9.39 -9.40 27.90
CA GLY A 106 9.66 -8.02 27.50
C GLY A 106 9.01 -7.61 26.18
N MET A 107 9.44 -6.47 25.63
CA MET A 107 8.88 -5.85 24.43
C MET A 107 9.91 -5.84 23.30
N VAL A 108 9.52 -6.31 22.11
CA VAL A 108 10.35 -6.26 20.89
C VAL A 108 9.82 -5.17 19.96
N LYS A 109 10.72 -4.32 19.46
CA LYS A 109 10.40 -3.31 18.46
C LYS A 109 10.14 -3.99 17.11
N LEU A 110 8.99 -3.73 16.50
CA LEU A 110 8.70 -4.26 15.17
C LEU A 110 9.58 -3.55 14.11
N PRO A 111 10.25 -4.28 13.21
CA PRO A 111 11.08 -3.71 12.15
C PRO A 111 10.22 -3.26 10.96
N VAL A 112 9.30 -2.31 11.22
CA VAL A 112 8.38 -1.78 10.22
C VAL A 112 8.75 -0.32 9.96
N ALA A 113 9.21 -0.05 8.75
CA ALA A 113 9.43 1.30 8.23
C ALA A 113 8.07 2.02 8.12
N GLY A 114 8.00 3.28 8.52
CA GLY A 114 6.78 4.08 8.41
C GLY A 114 6.65 4.70 7.03
N ALA A 115 6.45 6.01 6.98
CA ALA A 115 6.51 6.76 5.73
C ALA A 115 7.91 6.73 5.08
N GLU A 116 8.96 6.41 5.85
CA GLU A 116 10.33 6.30 5.33
C GLU A 116 10.44 5.26 4.21
N CYS A 117 9.62 4.20 4.26
CA CYS A 117 9.61 3.15 3.23
C CYS A 117 9.25 3.70 1.84
N ALA A 118 8.32 4.68 1.79
CA ALA A 118 7.93 5.32 0.54
C ALA A 118 9.01 6.31 0.08
N GLN A 119 9.66 7.03 1.00
CA GLN A 119 10.71 8.00 0.68
C GLN A 119 11.94 7.35 0.07
N LEU A 120 12.37 6.20 0.61
CA LEU A 120 13.51 5.43 0.08
C LEU A 120 13.26 4.89 -1.33
N LEU A 121 12.01 4.62 -1.71
CA LEU A 121 11.70 4.20 -3.07
C LEU A 121 11.74 5.34 -4.09
N VAL A 122 11.46 6.58 -3.65
CA VAL A 122 11.68 7.77 -4.48
C VAL A 122 13.17 8.06 -4.61
N ASP A 123 13.90 7.92 -3.50
CA ASP A 123 15.32 8.21 -3.42
C ASP A 123 16.17 6.99 -3.79
N LYS A 124 16.48 6.86 -5.09
CA LYS A 124 17.25 5.72 -5.66
C LYS A 124 18.72 5.63 -5.22
N ARG A 125 19.09 6.33 -4.15
CA ARG A 125 20.44 6.33 -3.59
C ARG A 125 20.69 5.03 -2.80
N PRO A 126 21.73 4.25 -3.16
CA PRO A 126 21.96 2.93 -2.57
C PRO A 126 22.23 2.96 -1.06
N GLU A 127 22.76 4.07 -0.54
CA GLU A 127 23.15 4.23 0.87
C GLU A 127 21.93 4.15 1.81
N GLY A 128 20.77 4.65 1.37
CA GLY A 128 19.53 4.62 2.16
C GLY A 128 18.88 3.23 2.21
N SER A 129 19.01 2.44 1.15
CA SER A 129 18.45 1.07 1.11
C SER A 129 19.29 0.09 1.93
N ASN A 130 20.62 0.22 1.88
CA ASN A 130 21.53 -0.63 2.64
C ASN A 130 21.39 -0.43 4.16
N ALA A 131 21.24 0.81 4.62
CA ALA A 131 21.03 1.13 6.03
C ALA A 131 19.77 0.50 6.65
N MET A 132 18.76 0.18 5.83
CA MET A 132 17.51 -0.47 6.28
C MET A 132 17.65 -1.98 6.48
N LEU A 133 18.59 -2.61 5.77
CA LEU A 133 18.87 -4.04 5.90
C LEU A 133 19.80 -4.30 7.09
N ASP A 134 20.87 -3.50 7.19
CA ASP A 134 21.84 -3.54 8.29
C ASP A 134 22.55 -2.17 8.38
N PRO A 135 22.63 -1.54 9.58
CA PRO A 135 23.35 -0.28 9.76
C PRO A 135 24.81 -0.32 9.30
N GLY A 136 25.48 -1.48 9.35
CA GLY A 136 26.88 -1.67 8.94
C GLY A 136 27.09 -1.75 7.41
N TRP A 137 26.02 -1.67 6.62
CA TRP A 137 26.09 -1.70 5.15
C TRP A 137 26.03 -0.30 4.52
N ALA A 138 25.82 0.75 5.31
CA ALA A 138 25.77 2.13 4.83
C ALA A 138 27.16 2.69 4.42
N ASP A 139 28.24 2.13 4.98
CA ASP A 139 29.62 2.63 4.84
C ASP A 139 30.52 1.78 3.91
N ARG A 140 29.93 0.90 3.08
CA ARG A 140 30.64 0.08 2.07
C ARG A 140 30.24 0.49 0.67
#